data_AF-Q4CSC1-F1
#
_entry.id   AF-Q4CSC1-F1
#
_cell.length_a   1.000
_cell.length_b   1.000
_cell.length_c   1.000
_cell.angle_alpha   90.00
_cell.angle_beta   90.00
_cell.angle_gamma   90.00
#
_symmetry.space_group_name_H-M   'P 1'
#
loop_
_entity.id
_entity.type
_entity.pdbx_description
1 polymer ?
#
loop_
_entity_poly.entity_id
_entity_poly.type
_entity_poly.pdbx_seq_one_letter_code
_entity_poly.pdbx_strand_id
1 'polypeptide(L)'
;MNRMAFIKSVLPPGTSFPPVVLMVLYLVAFVFSWANYGASFRPNLSLYGKDLVTAYLAFCIIGTLVYTLVSGALWLRASRYVVRSSHKVRFIIIGVGLLFFFKDFPLFLIESVTLRRYGWRNGFQGFCFIVQLCFFLFPFIVIWLAFIWFITGFLDCQWGIDTAHTHLSLDEALAQPVPLTPPPLMLHENSYSYDKDPSFLAQLGGQTLASTSHKQTTPEVCQDNRRVPGGYI
;
A
#
# COMPACT_ATOMS: atom_id res chain seq x y z
N MET A 1 -36.91 -7.77 -9.94
CA MET A 1 -36.18 -6.60 -10.46
C MET A 1 -34.71 -6.74 -10.10
N ASN A 2 -33.84 -6.86 -11.10
CA ASN A 2 -32.43 -7.20 -10.90
C ASN A 2 -31.64 -5.94 -10.46
N ARG A 3 -31.50 -5.72 -9.15
CA ARG A 3 -30.93 -4.49 -8.55
C ARG A 3 -29.53 -4.15 -9.08
N MET A 4 -28.75 -5.17 -9.47
CA MET A 4 -27.42 -4.99 -10.08
C MET A 4 -27.46 -4.39 -11.49
N ALA A 5 -28.54 -4.61 -12.26
CA ALA A 5 -28.66 -4.07 -13.62
C ALA A 5 -28.88 -2.56 -13.62
N PHE A 6 -29.72 -2.05 -12.70
CA PHE A 6 -29.96 -0.62 -12.55
C PHE A 6 -28.70 0.14 -12.08
N ILE A 7 -27.94 -0.45 -11.15
CA ILE A 7 -26.69 0.18 -10.70
C ILE A 7 -25.66 0.22 -11.84
N LYS A 8 -25.59 -0.84 -12.67
CA LYS A 8 -24.74 -0.85 -13.87
C LYS A 8 -25.15 0.18 -14.93
N SER A 9 -26.42 0.58 -15.02
CA SER A 9 -26.85 1.59 -16.00
C SER A 9 -26.56 3.02 -15.55
N VAL A 10 -26.48 3.29 -14.24
CA VAL A 10 -26.19 4.62 -13.70
C VAL A 10 -24.68 4.92 -13.70
N LEU A 11 -23.85 3.90 -13.50
CA LEU A 11 -22.40 4.08 -13.53
C LEU A 11 -21.83 3.92 -14.95
N PRO A 12 -20.93 4.81 -15.38
CA PRO A 12 -20.31 4.69 -16.70
C PRO A 12 -19.55 3.36 -16.82
N PRO A 13 -19.60 2.70 -17.99
CA PRO A 13 -18.91 1.44 -18.21
C PRO A 13 -17.41 1.60 -17.92
N GLY A 14 -16.88 0.71 -17.07
CA GLY A 14 -15.46 0.70 -16.69
C GLY A 14 -15.14 1.16 -15.27
N THR A 15 -16.10 1.70 -14.50
CA THR A 15 -15.85 2.03 -13.08
C THR A 15 -15.77 0.78 -12.22
N SER A 16 -14.68 0.63 -11.47
CA SER A 16 -14.59 -0.43 -10.45
C SER A 16 -15.57 -0.13 -9.32
N PHE A 17 -16.40 -1.13 -8.98
CA PHE A 17 -17.41 -1.01 -7.93
C PHE A 17 -16.84 -0.77 -6.52
N PRO A 18 -15.73 -1.43 -6.09
CA PRO A 18 -15.27 -1.31 -4.70
C PRO A 18 -14.91 0.10 -4.22
N PRO A 19 -14.16 0.93 -4.99
CA PRO A 19 -13.88 2.32 -4.56
C PRO A 19 -15.14 3.17 -4.38
N VAL A 20 -16.13 3.01 -5.25
CA VAL A 20 -17.39 3.78 -5.16
C VAL A 20 -18.17 3.37 -3.91
N VAL A 21 -18.23 2.07 -3.62
CA VAL A 21 -18.85 1.59 -2.38
C VAL A 21 -18.14 2.15 -1.16
N LEU A 22 -16.80 2.19 -1.15
CA LEU A 22 -16.02 2.78 -0.06
C LEU A 22 -16.32 4.28 0.10
N MET A 23 -16.42 5.04 -1.00
CA MET A 23 -16.82 6.45 -0.96
C MET A 23 -18.17 6.63 -0.27
N VAL A 24 -19.19 5.88 -0.71
CA VAL A 24 -20.54 5.99 -0.13
C VAL A 24 -20.55 5.54 1.33
N LEU A 25 -19.87 4.44 1.65
CA LEU A 25 -19.81 3.90 3.01
C LEU A 25 -19.16 4.90 3.98
N TYR A 26 -18.05 5.52 3.59
CA TYR A 26 -17.40 6.55 4.41
C TYR A 26 -18.21 7.83 4.49
N LEU A 27 -18.92 8.23 3.43
CA LEU A 27 -19.86 9.36 3.49
C LEU A 27 -20.90 9.14 4.59
N VAL A 28 -21.49 7.94 4.66
CA VAL A 28 -22.44 7.57 5.71
C VAL A 28 -21.77 7.58 7.09
N ALA A 29 -20.53 7.08 7.20
CA ALA A 29 -19.76 7.13 8.44
C ALA A 29 -19.56 8.57 8.95
N PHE A 30 -19.24 9.51 8.05
CA PHE A 30 -19.11 10.92 8.40
C PHE A 30 -20.42 11.51 8.91
N VAL A 31 -21.55 11.19 8.28
CA VAL A 31 -22.87 11.63 8.75
C VAL A 31 -23.10 11.16 10.19
N PHE A 32 -22.77 9.90 10.51
CA PHE A 32 -22.87 9.38 11.88
C PHE A 32 -21.92 10.09 12.85
N SER A 33 -20.66 10.34 12.47
CA SER A 33 -19.72 11.06 13.33
C SER A 33 -20.18 12.50 13.62
N TRP A 34 -20.67 13.20 12.60
CA TRP A 34 -21.22 14.56 12.75
C TRP A 34 -22.51 14.57 13.58
N ALA A 35 -23.40 13.60 13.37
CA ALA A 35 -24.61 13.44 14.17
C ALA A 35 -24.27 13.11 15.64
N ASN A 36 -23.28 12.26 15.90
CA ASN A 36 -22.83 11.94 17.25
C ASN A 36 -22.22 13.16 17.95
N TYR A 37 -21.43 13.96 17.23
CA TYR A 37 -20.95 15.24 17.75
C TYR A 37 -22.12 16.16 18.15
N GLY A 38 -23.07 16.36 17.23
CA GLY A 38 -24.20 17.26 17.43
C GLY A 38 -25.16 16.84 18.53
N ALA A 39 -25.44 15.54 18.67
CA ALA A 39 -26.42 15.01 19.61
C ALA A 39 -25.83 14.62 20.96
N SER A 40 -24.59 14.10 20.99
CA SER A 40 -23.99 13.54 22.22
C SER A 40 -22.91 14.46 22.79
N PHE A 41 -21.89 14.83 22.02
CA PHE A 41 -20.73 15.55 22.56
C PHE A 41 -21.01 17.04 22.82
N ARG A 42 -21.68 17.72 21.88
CA ARG A 42 -21.94 19.17 21.98
C ARG A 42 -22.83 19.53 23.19
N PRO A 43 -23.96 18.84 23.47
CA PRO A 43 -24.80 19.19 24.61
C PRO A 43 -24.18 18.82 25.96
N ASN A 44 -23.29 17.82 26.00
CA ASN A 44 -22.65 17.33 27.22
C ASN A 44 -21.25 17.93 27.44
N LEU A 45 -20.99 19.15 26.94
CA LEU A 45 -19.71 19.86 27.05
C LEU A 45 -19.24 19.99 28.51
N SER A 46 -20.16 20.28 29.43
CA SER A 46 -19.86 20.42 30.87
C SER A 46 -19.41 19.12 31.52
N LEU A 47 -19.85 17.98 30.99
CA LEU A 47 -19.54 16.65 31.52
C LEU A 47 -18.22 16.10 30.95
N TYR A 48 -18.07 16.15 29.63
CA TYR A 48 -16.91 15.57 28.95
C TYR A 48 -15.67 16.46 29.01
N GLY A 49 -15.86 17.75 29.32
CA GLY A 49 -14.80 18.75 29.31
C GLY A 49 -14.59 19.33 27.92
N LYS A 50 -14.20 20.62 27.88
CA LYS A 50 -14.01 21.38 26.65
C LYS A 50 -12.97 20.74 25.74
N ASP A 51 -11.88 20.23 26.30
CA ASP A 51 -10.76 19.71 25.53
C ASP A 51 -11.13 18.45 24.75
N LEU A 52 -11.88 17.54 25.37
CA LEU A 52 -12.30 16.28 24.74
C LEU A 52 -13.31 16.52 23.62
N VAL A 53 -14.29 17.41 23.85
CA VAL A 53 -15.28 17.78 22.82
C VAL A 53 -14.62 18.55 21.67
N THR A 54 -13.66 19.42 21.97
CA THR A 54 -12.90 20.17 20.95
C THR A 54 -12.02 19.23 20.13
N ALA A 55 -11.36 18.25 20.76
CA ALA A 55 -10.59 17.23 20.06
C ALA A 55 -11.48 16.39 19.15
N TYR A 56 -12.66 15.95 19.63
CA TYR A 56 -13.62 15.21 18.80
C TYR A 56 -14.01 16.00 17.55
N LEU A 57 -14.39 17.28 17.73
CA LEU A 57 -14.72 18.16 16.61
C LEU A 57 -13.54 18.34 15.65
N ALA A 58 -12.33 18.54 16.17
CA ALA A 58 -11.12 18.71 15.36
C ALA A 58 -10.88 17.47 14.48
N PHE A 59 -10.98 16.26 15.03
CA PHE A 59 -10.85 15.04 14.25
C PHE A 59 -12.00 14.80 13.27
N CYS A 60 -13.23 15.26 13.58
CA CYS A 60 -14.32 15.27 12.59
C CYS A 60 -13.99 16.18 11.39
N ILE A 61 -13.48 17.39 11.64
CA ILE A 61 -13.11 18.35 10.59
C ILE A 61 -11.92 17.82 9.77
N ILE A 62 -10.83 17.41 10.44
CA ILE A 62 -9.63 16.87 9.81
C ILE A 62 -9.99 15.64 8.99
N GLY A 63 -10.75 14.70 9.56
CA GLY A 63 -11.22 13.52 8.85
C GLY A 63 -12.04 13.89 7.61
N THR A 64 -12.94 14.86 7.71
CA THR A 64 -13.77 15.31 6.57
C THR A 64 -12.91 15.91 5.46
N LEU A 65 -11.91 16.73 5.80
CA LEU A 65 -10.97 17.32 4.84
C LEU A 65 -10.10 16.25 4.16
N VAL A 66 -9.56 15.29 4.94
CA VAL A 66 -8.78 14.17 4.39
C VAL A 66 -9.63 13.34 3.43
N TYR A 67 -10.90 13.09 3.78
CA TYR A 67 -11.84 12.40 2.91
C TYR A 67 -12.11 13.16 1.61
N THR A 68 -12.46 14.44 1.67
CA THR A 68 -12.85 15.20 0.47
C THR A 68 -11.66 15.51 -0.44
N LEU A 69 -10.51 15.88 0.13
CA LEU A 69 -9.35 16.36 -0.64
C LEU A 69 -8.42 15.23 -1.06
N VAL A 70 -8.24 14.20 -0.23
CA VAL A 70 -7.20 13.19 -0.44
C VAL A 70 -7.83 11.84 -0.77
N SER A 71 -8.53 11.21 0.17
CA SER A 71 -9.03 9.84 -0.04
C SER A 71 -10.09 9.77 -1.14
N GLY A 72 -10.99 10.75 -1.23
CA GLY A 72 -11.98 10.86 -2.29
C GLY A 72 -11.34 11.02 -3.67
N ALA A 73 -10.31 11.88 -3.78
CA ALA A 73 -9.55 12.03 -5.02
C ALA A 73 -8.79 10.74 -5.40
N LEU A 74 -8.17 10.06 -4.43
CA LEU A 74 -7.47 8.80 -4.64
C LEU A 74 -8.42 7.67 -5.09
N TRP A 75 -9.61 7.56 -4.47
CA TRP A 75 -10.60 6.54 -4.81
C TRP A 75 -11.28 6.83 -6.15
N LEU A 76 -11.57 8.11 -6.46
CA LEU A 76 -12.04 8.50 -7.78
C LEU A 76 -10.98 8.17 -8.84
N ARG A 77 -9.69 8.46 -8.56
CA ARG A 77 -8.58 8.12 -9.44
C ARG A 77 -8.48 6.61 -9.67
N ALA A 78 -8.57 5.81 -8.61
CA ALA A 78 -8.56 4.35 -8.67
C ALA A 78 -9.76 3.78 -9.44
N SER A 79 -10.92 4.47 -9.40
CA SER A 79 -12.15 4.03 -10.07
C SER A 79 -12.13 4.27 -11.59
N ARG A 80 -11.56 5.39 -12.05
CA ARG A 80 -11.64 5.83 -13.45
C ARG A 80 -10.37 5.64 -14.27
N TYR A 81 -9.20 5.94 -13.70
CA TYR A 81 -7.97 6.12 -14.51
C TYR A 81 -6.98 4.97 -14.41
N VAL A 82 -7.04 4.20 -13.33
CA VAL A 82 -6.08 3.12 -13.14
C VAL A 82 -6.58 1.90 -13.91
N VAL A 83 -5.78 1.34 -14.80
CA VAL A 83 -6.12 0.09 -15.51
C VAL A 83 -5.57 -1.11 -14.73
N ARG A 84 -4.32 -1.02 -14.28
CA ARG A 84 -3.60 -2.09 -13.58
C ARG A 84 -4.14 -2.31 -12.16
N SER A 85 -4.56 -3.54 -11.86
CA SER A 85 -5.15 -3.92 -10.56
C SER A 85 -4.24 -3.65 -9.37
N SER A 86 -2.92 -3.86 -9.51
CA SER A 86 -1.95 -3.63 -8.42
C SER A 86 -1.93 -2.17 -7.93
N HIS A 87 -1.98 -1.21 -8.85
CA HIS A 87 -2.00 0.20 -8.49
C HIS A 87 -3.35 0.61 -7.89
N LYS A 88 -4.47 0.01 -8.34
CA LYS A 88 -5.80 0.26 -7.74
C LYS A 88 -5.80 -0.08 -6.26
N VAL A 89 -5.31 -1.27 -5.94
CA VAL A 89 -5.25 -1.75 -4.55
C VAL A 89 -4.39 -0.83 -3.70
N ARG A 90 -3.22 -0.39 -4.20
CA ARG A 90 -2.36 0.56 -3.48
C ARG A 90 -3.08 1.89 -3.19
N PHE A 91 -3.76 2.49 -4.17
CA PHE A 91 -4.49 3.73 -3.94
C PHE A 91 -5.64 3.58 -2.95
N ILE A 92 -6.36 2.45 -3.00
CA ILE A 92 -7.42 2.14 -2.04
C ILE A 92 -6.83 2.02 -0.63
N ILE A 93 -5.78 1.21 -0.45
CA ILE A 93 -5.12 1.00 0.85
C ILE A 93 -4.59 2.31 1.42
N ILE A 94 -3.95 3.16 0.60
CA ILE A 94 -3.46 4.48 1.06
C ILE A 94 -4.63 5.36 1.51
N GLY A 95 -5.71 5.44 0.73
CA GLY A 95 -6.88 6.26 1.09
C GLY A 95 -7.59 5.76 2.35
N VAL A 96 -7.70 4.44 2.53
CA VAL A 96 -8.24 3.81 3.74
C VAL A 96 -7.30 4.04 4.94
N GLY A 97 -5.98 3.90 4.75
CA GLY A 97 -4.96 4.15 5.76
C GLY A 97 -4.99 5.59 6.29
N LEU A 98 -5.08 6.57 5.39
CA LEU A 98 -5.20 7.97 5.79
C LEU A 98 -6.46 8.23 6.63
N LEU A 99 -7.62 7.70 6.22
CA LEU A 99 -8.85 7.85 7.00
C LEU A 99 -8.78 7.13 8.35
N PHE A 100 -8.11 5.98 8.40
CA PHE A 100 -7.89 5.28 9.66
C PHE A 100 -7.13 6.15 10.67
N PHE A 101 -5.99 6.72 10.28
CA PHE A 101 -5.17 7.52 11.21
C PHE A 101 -5.76 8.89 11.52
N PHE A 102 -6.40 9.55 10.56
CA PHE A 102 -6.92 10.92 10.74
C PHE A 102 -8.38 10.99 11.21
N LYS A 103 -9.13 9.88 11.15
CA LYS A 103 -10.54 9.81 11.54
C LYS A 103 -10.84 8.62 12.44
N ASP A 104 -10.71 7.39 11.94
CA ASP A 104 -11.31 6.23 12.63
C ASP A 104 -10.64 5.92 13.96
N PHE A 105 -9.31 5.89 13.99
CA PHE A 105 -8.52 5.66 15.21
C PHE A 105 -8.73 6.77 16.27
N PRO A 106 -8.55 8.07 15.98
CA PRO A 106 -8.72 9.10 16.99
C PRO A 106 -10.16 9.21 17.49
N LEU A 107 -11.18 9.11 16.62
CA LEU A 107 -12.58 9.13 17.06
C LEU A 107 -12.91 7.90 17.92
N PHE A 108 -12.49 6.71 17.51
CA PHE A 108 -12.69 5.50 18.30
C PHE A 108 -12.02 5.60 19.67
N LEU A 109 -10.81 6.15 19.75
CA LEU A 109 -10.09 6.35 21.01
C LEU A 109 -10.85 7.32 21.92
N ILE A 110 -11.31 8.47 21.40
CA ILE A 110 -12.07 9.46 22.17
C ILE A 110 -13.39 8.86 22.68
N GLU A 111 -14.13 8.15 21.83
CA GLU A 111 -15.38 7.52 22.23
C GLU A 111 -15.13 6.41 23.27
N SER A 112 -14.08 5.61 23.11
CA SER A 112 -13.69 4.57 24.08
C SER A 112 -13.32 5.15 25.45
N VAL A 113 -12.55 6.24 25.48
CA VAL A 113 -12.20 6.94 26.72
C VAL A 113 -13.46 7.51 27.39
N THR A 114 -14.36 8.09 26.59
CA THR A 114 -15.64 8.63 27.07
C THR A 114 -16.52 7.53 27.66
N LEU A 115 -16.61 6.39 26.98
CA LEU A 115 -17.36 5.22 27.43
C LEU A 115 -16.83 4.68 28.75
N ARG A 116 -15.51 4.57 28.87
CA ARG A 116 -14.85 4.05 30.08
C ARG A 116 -15.04 4.97 31.28
N ARG A 117 -15.05 6.29 31.07
CA ARG A 117 -15.15 7.29 32.15
C ARG A 117 -16.58 7.57 32.59
N TYR A 118 -17.52 7.62 31.65
CA TYR A 118 -18.88 8.13 31.90
C TYR A 118 -19.99 7.11 31.62
N GLY A 119 -19.65 5.93 31.07
CA GLY A 119 -20.62 4.88 30.74
C GLY A 119 -21.54 5.22 29.56
N TRP A 120 -22.55 4.37 29.37
CA TRP A 120 -23.60 4.57 28.36
C TRP A 120 -24.68 5.49 28.91
N ARG A 121 -24.76 6.72 28.39
CA ARG A 121 -25.78 7.68 28.80
C ARG A 121 -27.01 7.63 27.90
N ASN A 122 -26.79 7.53 26.60
CA ASN A 122 -27.85 7.52 25.59
C ASN A 122 -27.71 6.30 24.68
N GLY A 123 -28.83 5.65 24.35
CA GLY A 123 -28.84 4.53 23.38
C GLY A 123 -28.27 4.92 22.02
N PHE A 124 -28.51 6.16 21.57
CA PHE A 124 -27.93 6.70 20.34
C PHE A 124 -26.40 6.78 20.38
N GLN A 125 -25.82 7.21 21.51
CA GLN A 125 -24.36 7.26 21.69
C GLN A 125 -23.76 5.85 21.60
N GLY A 126 -24.40 4.86 22.24
CA GLY A 126 -24.01 3.46 22.15
C GLY A 126 -24.08 2.93 20.70
N PHE A 127 -25.16 3.25 19.98
CA PHE A 127 -25.30 2.88 18.57
C PHE A 127 -24.20 3.49 17.70
N CYS A 128 -23.93 4.79 17.84
CA CYS A 128 -22.84 5.46 17.14
C CYS A 128 -21.47 4.83 17.45
N PHE A 129 -21.23 4.46 18.72
CA PHE A 129 -20.01 3.77 19.13
C PHE A 129 -19.86 2.41 18.44
N ILE A 130 -20.92 1.60 18.36
CA ILE A 130 -20.87 0.31 17.66
C ILE A 130 -20.61 0.50 16.16
N VAL A 131 -21.28 1.47 15.53
CA VAL A 131 -21.02 1.81 14.12
C VAL A 131 -19.56 2.23 13.94
N GLN A 132 -19.05 3.11 14.81
CA GLN A 132 -17.66 3.58 14.77
C GLN A 132 -16.66 2.43 15.03
N LEU A 133 -17.00 1.46 15.89
CA LEU A 133 -16.21 0.25 16.11
C LEU A 133 -16.15 -0.62 14.84
N CYS A 134 -17.27 -0.80 14.13
CA CYS A 134 -17.26 -1.51 12.85
C CYS A 134 -16.38 -0.79 11.81
N PHE A 135 -16.50 0.53 11.72
CA PHE A 135 -15.65 1.38 10.88
C PHE A 135 -14.21 1.48 11.35
N PHE A 136 -13.88 1.09 12.58
CA PHE A 136 -12.53 0.97 13.08
C PHE A 136 -11.93 -0.40 12.72
N LEU A 137 -12.67 -1.48 12.98
CA LEU A 137 -12.19 -2.85 12.77
C LEU A 137 -11.92 -3.16 11.30
N PHE A 138 -12.81 -2.73 10.39
CA PHE A 138 -12.64 -3.00 8.96
C PHE A 138 -11.32 -2.43 8.39
N PRO A 139 -11.04 -1.11 8.47
CA PRO A 139 -9.78 -0.57 7.99
C PRO A 139 -8.59 -1.05 8.81
N PHE A 140 -8.75 -1.33 10.12
CA PHE A 140 -7.69 -1.93 10.92
C PHE A 140 -7.24 -3.27 10.33
N ILE A 141 -8.18 -4.17 10.01
CA ILE A 141 -7.88 -5.46 9.37
C ILE A 141 -7.20 -5.25 8.02
N VAL A 142 -7.69 -4.32 7.19
CA VAL A 142 -7.09 -4.03 5.87
C VAL A 142 -5.66 -3.53 6.00
N ILE A 143 -5.40 -2.59 6.91
CA ILE A 143 -4.06 -2.03 7.16
C ILE A 143 -3.15 -3.10 7.76
N TRP A 144 -3.67 -3.92 8.67
CA TRP A 144 -2.92 -5.01 9.28
C TRP A 144 -2.51 -6.06 8.25
N LEU A 145 -3.42 -6.47 7.36
CA LEU A 145 -3.11 -7.37 6.25
C LEU A 145 -2.11 -6.76 5.28
N ALA A 146 -2.26 -5.48 4.94
CA ALA A 146 -1.31 -4.76 4.10
C ALA A 146 0.09 -4.67 4.74
N PHE A 147 0.14 -4.49 6.07
CA PHE A 147 1.37 -4.49 6.84
C PHE A 147 2.04 -5.86 6.83
N ILE A 148 1.29 -6.94 7.10
CA ILE A 148 1.82 -8.31 7.00
C ILE A 148 2.37 -8.57 5.60
N TRP A 149 1.62 -8.19 4.55
CA TRP A 149 2.07 -8.35 3.17
C TRP A 149 3.38 -7.59 2.88
N PHE A 150 3.50 -6.37 3.41
CA PHE A 150 4.71 -5.58 3.28
C PHE A 150 5.90 -6.24 4.00
N ILE A 151 5.69 -6.73 5.22
CA ILE A 151 6.74 -7.42 5.99
C ILE A 151 7.14 -8.72 5.29
N THR A 152 6.21 -9.56 4.86
CA THR A 152 6.54 -10.79 4.14
C THR A 152 7.31 -10.49 2.85
N GLY A 153 6.92 -9.48 2.09
CA GLY A 153 7.67 -9.07 0.90
C GLY A 153 9.07 -8.56 1.22
N PHE A 154 9.24 -7.82 2.33
CA PHE A 154 10.55 -7.38 2.79
C PHE A 154 11.44 -8.55 3.22
N LEU A 155 10.89 -9.51 3.96
CA LEU A 155 11.61 -10.69 4.41
C LEU A 155 12.02 -11.59 3.23
N ASP A 156 11.14 -11.76 2.24
CA ASP A 156 11.44 -12.52 1.03
C ASP A 156 12.55 -11.84 0.20
N CYS A 157 12.57 -10.51 0.15
CA CYS A 157 13.68 -9.79 -0.47
C CYS A 157 15.00 -9.96 0.30
N GLN A 158 14.99 -9.93 1.64
CA GLN A 158 16.23 -10.09 2.42
C GLN A 158 16.77 -11.52 2.36
N TRP A 159 15.94 -12.51 2.70
CA TRP A 159 16.37 -13.91 2.69
C TRP A 159 16.52 -14.50 1.28
N GLY A 160 15.75 -14.03 0.31
CA GLY A 160 15.91 -14.41 -1.10
C GLY A 160 17.27 -13.97 -1.67
N ILE A 161 17.75 -12.79 -1.30
CA ILE A 161 19.09 -12.32 -1.69
C ILE A 161 20.18 -13.13 -0.98
N ASP A 162 20.04 -13.39 0.32
CA ASP A 162 21.04 -14.17 1.07
C ASP A 162 21.15 -15.62 0.57
N THR A 163 20.02 -16.26 0.24
CA THR A 163 20.00 -17.63 -0.32
C THR A 163 20.58 -17.68 -1.73
N ALA A 164 20.31 -16.68 -2.57
CA ALA A 164 20.92 -16.58 -3.89
C ALA A 164 22.45 -16.39 -3.80
N HIS A 165 22.94 -15.54 -2.89
CA HIS A 165 24.37 -15.38 -2.67
C HIS A 165 25.05 -16.63 -2.10
N THR A 166 24.38 -17.34 -1.18
CA THR A 166 24.91 -18.59 -0.61
C THR A 166 25.00 -19.67 -1.68
N HIS A 167 23.99 -19.81 -2.54
CA HIS A 167 24.02 -20.75 -3.66
C HIS A 167 25.13 -20.42 -4.67
N LEU A 168 25.26 -19.14 -5.04
CA LEU A 168 26.27 -18.69 -5.99
C LEU A 168 27.70 -18.91 -5.44
N SER A 169 27.91 -18.62 -4.15
CA SER A 169 29.20 -18.90 -3.48
C SER A 169 29.51 -20.40 -3.38
N LEU A 170 28.50 -21.26 -3.21
CA LEU A 170 28.69 -22.71 -3.14
C LEU A 170 29.01 -23.29 -4.52
N ASP A 171 28.30 -22.85 -5.57
CA ASP A 171 28.56 -23.26 -6.94
C ASP A 171 29.95 -22.78 -7.40
N GLU A 172 30.37 -21.56 -7.03
CA GLU A 172 31.72 -21.05 -7.26
C GLU A 172 32.78 -21.89 -6.53
N ALA A 173 32.52 -22.27 -5.27
CA ALA A 173 33.43 -23.12 -4.49
C ALA A 173 33.53 -24.55 -5.04
N LEU A 174 32.44 -25.10 -5.57
CA LEU A 174 32.41 -26.41 -6.23
C LEU A 174 33.04 -26.38 -7.63
N ALA A 175 33.01 -25.24 -8.30
CA ALA A 175 33.65 -25.03 -9.59
C ALA A 175 35.17 -24.85 -9.49
N GLN A 176 35.71 -24.54 -8.30
CA GLN A 176 37.16 -24.49 -8.12
C GLN A 176 37.75 -25.89 -8.29
N PRO A 177 38.61 -26.11 -9.30
CA PRO A 177 39.23 -27.40 -9.51
C PRO A 177 40.08 -27.77 -8.29
N VAL A 178 39.81 -28.96 -7.72
CA VAL A 178 40.61 -29.55 -6.64
C VAL A 178 42.09 -29.45 -7.03
N PRO A 179 42.94 -28.75 -6.24
CA PRO A 179 44.34 -28.62 -6.56
C PRO A 179 44.98 -30.01 -6.58
N LEU A 180 45.22 -30.54 -7.78
CA LEU A 180 45.79 -31.88 -8.01
C LEU A 180 47.28 -31.95 -7.68
N THR A 181 47.91 -30.84 -7.29
CA THR A 181 49.31 -30.79 -6.93
C THR A 181 49.47 -30.11 -5.56
N PRO A 182 50.06 -30.79 -4.55
CA PRO A 182 50.35 -30.15 -3.28
C PRO A 182 51.25 -28.94 -3.54
N PRO A 183 50.91 -27.75 -3.02
CA PRO A 183 51.64 -26.54 -3.31
C PRO A 183 53.08 -26.68 -2.78
N PRO A 184 54.11 -26.48 -3.62
CA PRO A 184 55.48 -26.47 -3.14
C PRO A 184 55.63 -25.36 -2.11
N LEU A 185 56.21 -25.72 -0.97
CA LEU A 185 56.48 -24.88 0.19
C LEU A 185 57.50 -23.79 -0.21
N MET A 186 57.04 -22.77 -0.94
CA MET A 186 57.87 -21.63 -1.29
C MET A 186 57.80 -20.63 -0.15
N LEU A 187 58.91 -20.60 0.58
CA LEU A 187 59.19 -19.64 1.63
C LEU A 187 59.05 -18.23 1.04
N HIS A 188 58.06 -17.53 1.57
CA HIS A 188 57.62 -16.21 1.18
C HIS A 188 58.67 -15.18 1.58
N GLU A 189 59.42 -14.65 0.61
CA GLU A 189 60.28 -13.49 0.83
C GLU A 189 59.55 -12.22 0.37
N ASN A 190 59.00 -11.53 1.37
CA ASN A 190 58.28 -10.27 1.27
C ASN A 190 59.10 -9.20 0.54
N SER A 191 58.65 -8.77 -0.62
CA SER A 191 59.02 -7.47 -1.18
C SER A 191 57.75 -6.65 -1.36
N TYR A 192 57.53 -5.76 -0.40
CA TYR A 192 56.52 -4.71 -0.41
C TYR A 192 56.57 -3.93 -1.74
N SER A 193 55.56 -4.08 -2.58
CA SER A 193 55.25 -3.07 -3.60
C SER A 193 53.82 -2.62 -3.41
N TYR A 194 53.72 -1.43 -2.84
CA TYR A 194 52.51 -0.72 -2.51
C TYR A 194 52.03 -0.03 -3.78
N ASP A 195 51.27 -0.72 -4.62
CA ASP A 195 50.60 -0.05 -5.74
C ASP A 195 49.08 -0.21 -5.62
N LYS A 196 48.46 0.92 -5.29
CA LYS A 196 47.02 1.09 -5.12
C LYS A 196 46.45 1.41 -6.50
N ASP A 197 45.93 0.42 -7.19
CA ASP A 197 44.90 0.69 -8.20
C ASP A 197 43.87 -0.46 -8.22
N PRO A 198 42.67 -0.25 -7.64
CA PRO A 198 41.59 -1.23 -7.64
C PRO A 198 40.81 -1.14 -8.97
N SER A 199 41.42 -1.58 -10.06
CA SER A 199 40.77 -1.69 -11.38
C SER A 199 40.48 -3.16 -11.73
N PHE A 200 39.86 -3.91 -10.81
CA PHE A 200 39.44 -5.31 -11.06
C PHE A 200 37.93 -5.57 -10.97
N LEU A 201 37.09 -4.55 -10.71
CA LEU A 201 35.62 -4.74 -10.65
C LEU A 201 34.89 -4.33 -11.93
N ALA A 202 35.49 -4.56 -13.10
CA ALA A 202 34.80 -4.34 -14.37
C ALA A 202 35.28 -5.31 -15.44
N GLN A 203 34.73 -6.53 -15.46
CA GLN A 203 34.40 -7.35 -16.65
C GLN A 203 34.32 -8.83 -16.27
N LEU A 204 33.18 -9.27 -15.75
CA LEU A 204 32.84 -10.69 -15.77
C LEU A 204 31.32 -10.81 -15.87
N GLY A 205 30.82 -11.21 -17.03
CA GLY A 205 29.39 -11.50 -17.21
C GLY A 205 28.84 -11.09 -18.56
N GLY A 206 29.41 -11.58 -19.65
CA GLY A 206 28.84 -11.37 -20.97
C GLY A 206 29.31 -12.39 -21.99
N GLN A 207 28.34 -13.16 -22.50
CA GLN A 207 28.37 -13.95 -23.75
C GLN A 207 28.70 -15.44 -23.64
N THR A 208 27.72 -16.19 -23.14
CA THR A 208 27.47 -17.57 -23.58
C THR A 208 26.89 -17.53 -24.99
N LEU A 209 27.75 -17.77 -25.99
CA LEU A 209 27.39 -18.07 -27.37
C LEU A 209 26.71 -19.45 -27.44
N ALA A 210 25.37 -19.46 -27.52
CA ALA A 210 24.61 -20.67 -27.82
C ALA A 210 23.93 -20.54 -29.19
N SER A 211 24.51 -21.28 -30.13
CA SER A 211 23.89 -22.01 -31.23
C SER A 211 22.91 -21.28 -32.15
N THR A 212 23.47 -20.81 -33.26
CA THR A 212 22.81 -20.53 -34.53
C THR A 212 22.08 -21.77 -35.06
N SER A 213 20.75 -21.80 -35.01
CA SER A 213 19.97 -22.65 -35.91
C SER A 213 18.57 -22.10 -36.16
N HIS A 214 18.37 -21.74 -37.42
CA HIS A 214 17.15 -21.93 -38.19
C HIS A 214 16.05 -20.85 -38.19
N LYS A 215 15.61 -20.57 -39.44
CA LYS A 215 14.38 -19.93 -39.92
C LYS A 215 14.32 -18.40 -40.02
N GLN A 216 15.01 -17.95 -41.07
CA GLN A 216 14.61 -16.90 -42.00
C GLN A 216 13.08 -16.90 -42.24
N THR A 217 12.38 -15.91 -41.68
CA THR A 217 10.99 -15.57 -42.02
C THR A 217 10.87 -14.06 -42.20
N THR A 218 10.16 -13.71 -43.26
CA THR A 218 9.97 -12.45 -43.96
C THR A 218 9.67 -11.23 -43.07
N PRO A 219 10.23 -10.03 -43.36
CA PRO A 219 9.91 -8.80 -42.65
C PRO A 219 8.54 -8.26 -43.08
N GLU A 220 7.53 -8.47 -42.24
CA GLU A 220 6.27 -7.75 -42.34
C GLU A 220 6.43 -6.31 -41.84
N VAL A 221 5.98 -5.41 -42.70
CA VAL A 221 6.00 -3.96 -42.59
C VAL A 221 5.27 -3.51 -41.32
N CYS A 222 6.01 -2.85 -40.44
CA CYS A 222 5.51 -2.21 -39.22
C CYS A 222 4.65 -0.99 -39.61
N GLN A 223 3.33 -1.17 -39.73
CA GLN A 223 2.39 -0.07 -39.85
C GLN A 223 2.15 0.56 -38.47
N ASP A 224 2.88 1.64 -38.25
CA ASP A 224 2.66 2.68 -37.27
C ASP A 224 1.24 3.27 -37.41
N ASN A 225 0.37 3.00 -36.43
CA ASN A 225 -0.95 3.62 -36.32
C ASN A 225 -1.11 4.31 -34.96
N ARG A 226 -0.25 5.31 -34.76
CA ARG A 226 -0.52 6.64 -34.20
C ARG A 226 -1.98 6.87 -33.73
N ARG A 227 -2.27 6.54 -32.47
CA ARG A 227 -3.44 7.11 -31.76
C ARG A 227 -3.05 8.45 -31.17
N VAL A 228 -3.64 9.51 -31.72
CA VAL A 228 -3.61 10.89 -31.24
C VAL A 228 -4.62 11.06 -30.10
N PRO A 229 -4.21 11.58 -28.92
CA PRO A 229 -5.14 12.30 -28.05
C PRO A 229 -4.49 13.59 -27.54
N GLY A 230 -4.87 14.72 -28.12
CA GLY A 230 -4.32 16.02 -27.75
C GLY A 230 -5.11 17.18 -28.33
N GLY A 231 -6.43 17.15 -28.15
CA GLY A 231 -7.28 18.33 -28.31
C GLY A 231 -7.95 18.58 -26.98
N TYR A 232 -7.65 19.70 -26.33
CA TYR A 232 -8.56 20.66 -25.72
C TYR A 232 -7.69 21.81 -25.20
N ILE A 233 -7.98 23.00 -25.74
CA ILE A 233 -7.58 24.31 -25.21
C ILE A 233 -8.23 24.47 -23.83
#